data_AF-A0A2W4PLC5-F1
#
_entry.id   AF-A0A2W4PLC5-F1
#
_cell.length_a   1.000
_cell.length_b   1.000
_cell.length_c   1.000
_cell.angle_alpha   90.00
_cell.angle_beta   90.00
_cell.angle_gamma   90.00
#
_symmetry.space_group_name_H-M   'P 1'
#
loop_
_entity.id
_entity.type
_entity.pdbx_description
1 polymer ?
#
loop_
_entity_poly.entity_id
_entity_poly.type
_entity_poly.pdbx_seq_one_letter_code
_entity_poly.pdbx_strand_id
1 'polypeptide(L)'
;MTPCISGYPRRAGCWPAASAALLCALLVLSLGSERAAAGQDEPALQQQLADARIDGQITAVYALSDQLDALGIEVDVRAGVVRLRGSVPSQAERALAAELARAIKGVADVQDELEVVDTAELSPERRARRIARAQERDGLRRAVADASISAVVRSKLHANQNTRDLPIAVATQDHVVTLTGEVASAEERELAELLVRNAQNVRDVRNRLTIRTASAAQ
;
A
#
# COMPACT_ATOMS: atom_id res chain seq x y z
N MET A 1 -34.33 11.64 77.31
CA MET A 1 -34.35 10.33 77.99
C MET A 1 -33.08 9.57 77.63
N THR A 2 -32.05 9.65 78.46
CA THR A 2 -31.10 8.55 78.75
C THR A 2 -31.83 7.46 79.58
N PRO A 3 -31.35 6.21 79.79
CA PRO A 3 -29.93 5.80 79.98
C PRO A 3 -29.56 4.39 79.37
N CYS A 4 -28.29 4.06 79.10
CA CYS A 4 -27.28 3.31 79.90
C CYS A 4 -27.40 1.77 80.03
N ILE A 5 -26.26 1.10 79.69
CA ILE A 5 -25.47 0.12 80.49
C ILE A 5 -25.85 -1.39 80.53
N SER A 6 -24.78 -2.20 80.36
CA SER A 6 -24.49 -3.56 80.92
C SER A 6 -25.07 -4.78 80.18
N GLY A 7 -24.34 -5.88 79.97
CA GLY A 7 -23.10 -6.30 80.63
C GLY A 7 -22.35 -7.45 79.95
N TYR A 8 -21.05 -7.45 80.20
CA TYR A 8 -20.12 -8.57 80.03
C TYR A 8 -20.10 -9.43 81.31
N PRO A 9 -19.87 -10.74 81.22
CA PRO A 9 -19.19 -11.47 82.27
C PRO A 9 -17.67 -11.46 82.06
N ARG A 10 -16.96 -11.33 83.18
CA ARG A 10 -15.50 -11.23 83.37
C ARG A 10 -14.94 -12.57 83.87
N ARG A 11 -13.68 -12.85 83.45
CA ARG A 11 -12.62 -13.61 84.17
C ARG A 11 -12.82 -15.13 84.25
N ALA A 12 -11.79 -15.98 84.23
CA ALA A 12 -10.42 -15.81 84.72
C ALA A 12 -9.42 -16.63 83.88
N GLY A 13 -8.15 -16.23 83.92
CA GLY A 13 -7.07 -16.90 83.20
C GLY A 13 -6.58 -18.18 83.85
N CYS A 14 -5.75 -18.89 83.09
CA CYS A 14 -4.64 -19.71 83.57
C CYS A 14 -3.67 -19.87 82.39
N TRP A 15 -2.54 -19.16 82.46
CA TRP A 15 -1.34 -19.56 81.71
C TRP A 15 -0.72 -20.75 82.43
N PRO A 16 -0.13 -21.68 81.67
CA PRO A 16 1.23 -22.05 82.01
C PRO A 16 2.17 -22.00 80.81
N ALA A 17 3.40 -21.67 81.16
CA ALA A 17 4.56 -21.49 80.32
C ALA A 17 5.17 -22.82 79.85
N ALA A 18 5.87 -22.71 78.71
CA ALA A 18 7.13 -23.36 78.34
C ALA A 18 7.37 -24.83 78.72
N SER A 19 7.52 -25.67 77.69
CA SER A 19 8.78 -26.37 77.33
C SER A 19 8.49 -27.60 76.48
N ALA A 20 9.04 -27.65 75.26
CA ALA A 20 9.68 -28.84 74.66
C ALA A 20 9.84 -28.62 73.16
N ALA A 21 11.08 -28.45 72.74
CA ALA A 21 11.51 -28.58 71.36
C ALA A 21 11.43 -30.05 70.91
N LEU A 22 10.95 -30.32 69.69
CA LEU A 22 11.64 -31.09 68.65
C LEU A 22 10.68 -31.38 67.46
N LEU A 23 11.22 -31.18 66.24
CA LEU A 23 10.85 -31.85 64.99
C LEU A 23 9.46 -31.57 64.37
N CYS A 24 9.40 -30.62 63.43
CA CYS A 24 8.75 -30.87 62.14
C CYS A 24 9.22 -29.83 61.10
N ALA A 25 10.09 -30.27 60.20
CA ALA A 25 10.37 -29.58 58.96
C ALA A 25 9.09 -29.57 58.10
N LEU A 26 8.60 -28.39 57.70
CA LEU A 26 7.81 -28.09 56.49
C LEU A 26 7.07 -26.75 56.70
N LEU A 27 7.54 -25.68 56.08
CA LEU A 27 6.70 -24.71 55.34
C LEU A 27 7.60 -23.66 54.68
N VAL A 28 8.06 -24.07 53.50
CA VAL A 28 8.38 -23.30 52.29
C VAL A 28 8.36 -21.77 52.42
N LEU A 29 9.50 -21.19 52.06
CA LEU A 29 9.69 -19.77 51.74
C LEU A 29 8.62 -19.26 50.78
N SER A 30 7.79 -18.32 51.22
CA SER A 30 7.07 -17.43 50.31
C SER A 30 8.02 -16.31 49.86
N LEU A 31 8.96 -16.66 48.97
CA LEU A 31 9.46 -15.71 47.98
C LEU A 31 8.40 -15.68 46.88
N GLY A 32 7.36 -14.87 47.11
CA GLY A 32 6.43 -14.49 46.06
C GLY A 32 7.21 -13.75 44.99
N SER A 33 7.60 -14.48 43.95
CA SER A 33 8.14 -13.93 42.72
C SER A 33 7.03 -13.08 42.09
N GLU A 34 7.09 -11.77 42.29
CA GLU A 34 6.42 -10.79 41.44
C GLU A 34 7.03 -10.92 40.04
N ARG A 35 6.57 -11.93 39.30
CA ARG A 35 6.80 -11.99 37.86
C ARG A 35 6.04 -10.82 37.27
N ALA A 36 6.80 -9.79 36.89
CA ALA A 36 6.36 -8.72 36.03
C ALA A 36 5.61 -9.33 34.84
N ALA A 37 4.33 -8.98 34.71
CA ALA A 37 3.52 -9.26 33.55
C ALA A 37 4.00 -8.39 32.38
N ALA A 38 5.06 -8.82 31.71
CA ALA A 38 5.44 -8.31 30.40
C ALA A 38 5.31 -9.48 29.43
N GLY A 39 4.30 -9.45 28.54
CA GLY A 39 4.23 -10.42 27.45
C GLY A 39 2.87 -10.78 26.85
N GLN A 40 1.75 -10.10 27.17
CA GLN A 40 0.44 -10.44 26.59
C GLN A 40 0.07 -9.66 25.31
N ASP A 41 0.81 -8.62 24.94
CA ASP A 41 0.51 -7.78 23.76
C ASP A 41 1.27 -8.18 22.47
N GLU A 42 2.34 -8.96 22.60
CA GLU A 42 3.17 -9.42 21.49
C GLU A 42 2.41 -10.24 20.42
N PRO A 43 1.56 -11.24 20.75
CA PRO A 43 0.85 -12.01 19.73
C PRO A 43 -0.23 -11.18 19.01
N ALA A 44 -0.85 -10.22 19.68
CA ALA A 44 -1.87 -9.35 19.08
C ALA A 44 -1.25 -8.35 18.09
N LEU A 45 -0.12 -7.76 18.45
CA LEU A 45 0.62 -6.84 17.57
C LEU A 45 1.16 -7.56 16.33
N GLN A 46 1.72 -8.76 16.49
CA GLN A 46 2.20 -9.57 15.37
C GLN A 46 1.06 -9.90 14.38
N GLN A 47 -0.12 -10.24 14.90
CA GLN A 47 -1.29 -10.50 14.05
C GLN A 47 -1.75 -9.23 13.31
N GLN A 48 -1.81 -8.09 13.98
CA GLN A 48 -2.18 -6.82 13.35
C GLN A 48 -1.20 -6.41 12.24
N LEU A 49 0.10 -6.63 12.43
CA LEU A 49 1.11 -6.38 11.40
C LEU A 49 0.97 -7.34 10.22
N ALA A 50 0.64 -8.61 10.48
CA ALA A 50 0.36 -9.58 9.44
C ALA A 50 -0.88 -9.19 8.63
N ASP A 51 -1.97 -8.82 9.30
CA ASP A 51 -3.22 -8.39 8.67
C ASP A 51 -3.01 -7.11 7.83
N ALA A 52 -2.31 -6.10 8.38
CA ALA A 52 -1.98 -4.87 7.66
C ALA A 52 -1.10 -5.13 6.43
N ARG A 53 -0.20 -6.11 6.50
CA ARG A 53 0.59 -6.55 5.35
C ARG A 53 -0.29 -7.18 4.28
N ILE A 54 -1.21 -8.07 4.66
CA ILE A 54 -2.16 -8.71 3.73
C ILE A 54 -3.01 -7.63 3.06
N ASP A 55 -3.57 -6.70 3.84
CA ASP A 55 -4.35 -5.57 3.35
C ASP A 55 -3.58 -4.77 2.29
N GLY A 56 -2.37 -4.31 2.63
CA GLY A 56 -1.53 -3.56 1.70
C GLY A 56 -1.16 -4.34 0.44
N GLN A 57 -0.96 -5.67 0.53
CA GLN A 57 -0.71 -6.52 -0.63
C GLN A 57 -1.92 -6.63 -1.54
N ILE A 58 -3.12 -6.82 -0.98
CA ILE A 58 -4.37 -6.88 -1.76
C ILE A 58 -4.63 -5.54 -2.42
N THR A 59 -4.53 -4.43 -1.67
CA THR A 59 -4.71 -3.07 -2.21
C THR A 59 -3.75 -2.81 -3.37
N ALA A 60 -2.48 -3.21 -3.23
CA ALA A 60 -1.49 -3.04 -4.29
C ALA A 60 -1.84 -3.85 -5.55
N VAL A 61 -2.24 -5.12 -5.39
CA VAL A 61 -2.64 -5.98 -6.51
C VAL A 61 -3.84 -5.39 -7.26
N TYR A 62 -4.85 -4.92 -6.53
CA TYR A 62 -6.01 -4.27 -7.16
C TYR A 62 -5.62 -2.97 -7.86
N ALA A 63 -4.77 -2.14 -7.26
CA ALA A 63 -4.34 -0.87 -7.84
C ALA A 63 -3.56 -1.04 -9.15
N LEU A 64 -2.87 -2.17 -9.30
CA LEU A 64 -2.08 -2.54 -10.48
C LEU A 64 -2.88 -3.34 -11.52
N SER A 65 -4.09 -3.79 -11.20
CA SER A 65 -4.96 -4.48 -12.14
C SER A 65 -5.62 -3.48 -13.09
N ASP A 66 -5.53 -3.74 -14.40
CA ASP A 66 -6.26 -2.97 -15.43
C ASP A 66 -7.75 -3.33 -15.46
N GLN A 67 -8.12 -4.48 -14.91
CA GLN A 67 -9.49 -5.01 -14.94
C GLN A 67 -10.29 -4.69 -13.67
N LEU A 68 -9.66 -4.17 -12.61
CA LEU A 68 -10.34 -3.85 -11.36
C LEU A 68 -10.22 -2.37 -11.03
N ASP A 69 -11.34 -1.80 -10.60
CA ASP A 69 -11.33 -0.48 -9.98
C ASP A 69 -11.02 -0.57 -8.48
N ALA A 70 -9.74 -0.47 -8.12
CA ALA A 70 -9.30 -0.52 -6.72
C ALA A 70 -9.99 0.48 -5.78
N LEU A 71 -10.48 1.61 -6.30
CA LEU A 71 -11.16 2.63 -5.47
C LEU A 71 -12.63 2.28 -5.18
N GLY A 72 -13.19 1.33 -5.91
CA GLY A 72 -14.55 0.82 -5.70
C GLY A 72 -14.64 -0.35 -4.74
N ILE A 73 -13.49 -0.89 -4.30
CA ILE A 73 -13.39 -2.08 -3.45
C ILE A 73 -12.71 -1.69 -2.14
N GLU A 74 -13.43 -1.82 -1.04
CA GLU A 74 -12.92 -1.70 0.32
C GLU A 74 -12.45 -3.07 0.80
N VAL A 75 -11.24 -3.11 1.36
CA VAL A 75 -10.63 -4.31 1.91
C VAL A 75 -10.50 -4.11 3.42
N ASP A 76 -10.95 -5.09 4.21
CA ASP A 76 -10.69 -5.17 5.65
C ASP A 76 -10.14 -6.56 5.97
N VAL A 77 -9.07 -6.63 6.75
CA VAL A 77 -8.41 -7.89 7.08
C VAL A 77 -8.38 -8.05 8.60
N ARG A 78 -8.87 -9.21 9.06
CA ARG A 78 -8.91 -9.55 10.48
C ARG A 78 -8.54 -11.02 10.68
N ALA A 79 -7.46 -11.27 11.40
CA ALA A 79 -6.96 -12.62 11.68
C ALA A 79 -6.80 -13.46 10.39
N GLY A 80 -6.28 -12.86 9.31
CA GLY A 80 -6.15 -13.48 8.00
C GLY A 80 -7.47 -13.69 7.22
N VAL A 81 -8.62 -13.28 7.75
CA VAL A 81 -9.90 -13.28 7.02
C VAL A 81 -10.08 -11.94 6.34
N VAL A 82 -10.23 -11.97 5.02
CA VAL A 82 -10.41 -10.78 4.19
C VAL A 82 -11.89 -10.56 3.94
N ARG A 83 -12.39 -9.36 4.18
CA ARG A 83 -13.73 -8.93 3.79
C ARG A 83 -13.63 -7.92 2.65
N LEU A 84 -14.29 -8.23 1.53
CA LEU A 84 -14.36 -7.38 0.35
C LEU A 84 -15.73 -6.71 0.29
N ARG A 85 -15.78 -5.38 0.30
CA ARG A 85 -17.03 -4.58 0.23
C ARG A 85 -16.95 -3.55 -0.89
N GLY A 86 -18.11 -3.08 -1.34
CA GLY A 86 -18.20 -2.05 -2.37
C GLY A 86 -18.93 -2.53 -3.61
N SER A 87 -18.68 -1.89 -4.76
CA SER A 87 -19.45 -2.13 -5.98
C SER A 87 -18.56 -2.34 -7.19
N VAL A 88 -18.77 -3.45 -7.88
CA VAL A 88 -18.08 -3.81 -9.12
C VAL A 88 -19.06 -3.81 -10.31
N PRO A 89 -18.61 -3.49 -11.53
CA PRO A 89 -19.48 -3.36 -12.70
C PRO A 89 -19.92 -4.71 -13.31
N SER A 90 -19.26 -5.82 -12.98
CA SER A 90 -19.60 -7.13 -13.54
C SER A 90 -19.33 -8.29 -12.58
N GLN A 91 -20.01 -9.41 -12.81
CA GLN A 91 -19.75 -10.66 -12.08
C GLN A 91 -18.34 -11.21 -12.32
N ALA A 92 -17.76 -10.94 -13.50
CA ALA A 92 -16.39 -11.35 -13.83
C ALA A 92 -15.38 -10.59 -12.96
N GLU A 93 -15.56 -9.28 -12.78
CA GLU A 93 -14.71 -8.47 -11.89
C GLU A 93 -14.86 -8.86 -10.43
N ARG A 94 -16.09 -9.17 -9.99
CA ARG A 94 -16.34 -9.73 -8.65
C ARG A 94 -15.53 -11.01 -8.41
N ALA A 95 -15.60 -11.95 -9.34
CA ALA A 95 -14.89 -13.22 -9.25
C ALA A 95 -13.37 -13.01 -9.26
N LEU A 96 -12.86 -12.14 -10.14
CA LEU A 96 -11.45 -11.80 -10.23
C LEU A 96 -10.92 -11.17 -8.94
N ALA A 97 -11.68 -10.24 -8.33
CA ALA A 97 -11.29 -9.64 -7.05
C ALA A 97 -11.15 -10.72 -5.96
N ALA A 98 -12.15 -11.60 -5.83
CA ALA A 98 -12.11 -12.69 -4.86
C ALA A 98 -10.94 -13.66 -5.12
N GLU A 99 -10.64 -13.98 -6.39
CA GLU A 99 -9.52 -14.84 -6.77
C GLU A 99 -8.17 -14.22 -6.40
N LEU A 100 -7.96 -12.95 -6.74
CA LEU A 100 -6.72 -12.24 -6.44
C LEU A 100 -6.50 -12.08 -4.93
N ALA A 101 -7.56 -11.84 -4.15
CA ALA A 101 -7.48 -11.82 -2.70
C ALA A 101 -7.05 -13.19 -2.13
N ARG A 102 -7.66 -14.29 -2.61
CA ARG A 102 -7.32 -15.66 -2.17
C ARG A 102 -5.87 -16.04 -2.51
N ALA A 103 -5.30 -15.48 -3.57
CA ALA A 103 -3.93 -15.77 -3.98
C ALA A 103 -2.86 -15.15 -3.06
N ILE A 104 -3.22 -14.20 -2.19
CA ILE A 104 -2.27 -13.57 -1.27
C ILE A 104 -1.89 -14.53 -0.13
N LYS A 105 -0.58 -14.72 0.06
CA LYS A 105 -0.05 -15.55 1.14
C LYS A 105 -0.47 -15.00 2.50
N GLY A 106 -1.08 -15.86 3.34
CA GLY A 106 -1.54 -15.52 4.68
C GLY A 106 -3.04 -15.26 4.76
N VAL A 107 -3.73 -15.20 3.63
CA VAL A 107 -5.20 -15.19 3.58
C VAL A 107 -5.73 -16.59 3.94
N ALA A 108 -6.54 -16.64 4.99
CA ALA A 108 -7.19 -17.86 5.47
C ALA A 108 -8.57 -18.05 4.81
N ASP A 109 -9.32 -16.97 4.65
CA ASP A 109 -10.63 -16.97 4.00
C ASP A 109 -10.93 -15.59 3.38
N VAL A 110 -11.84 -15.58 2.40
CA VAL A 110 -12.33 -14.37 1.74
C VAL A 110 -13.85 -14.34 1.79
N GLN A 111 -14.37 -13.36 2.54
CA GLN A 111 -15.77 -12.98 2.63
C GLN A 111 -16.06 -11.94 1.54
N ASP A 112 -16.76 -12.39 0.49
CA ASP A 112 -17.14 -11.55 -0.63
C ASP A 112 -18.53 -10.95 -0.40
N GLU A 113 -18.55 -9.66 -0.08
CA GLU A 113 -19.75 -8.82 0.09
C GLU A 113 -19.83 -7.76 -1.03
N LEU A 114 -19.23 -8.01 -2.19
CA LEU A 114 -19.26 -7.09 -3.32
C LEU A 114 -20.61 -7.11 -4.04
N GLU A 115 -21.15 -5.92 -4.31
CA GLU A 115 -22.36 -5.73 -5.08
C GLU A 115 -22.02 -5.55 -6.57
N VAL A 116 -22.66 -6.33 -7.44
CA VAL A 116 -22.53 -6.12 -8.88
C VAL A 116 -23.53 -5.06 -9.31
N VAL A 117 -23.04 -3.86 -9.60
CA VAL A 117 -23.84 -2.74 -10.06
C VAL A 117 -23.55 -2.51 -11.53
N ASP A 118 -24.47 -2.95 -12.39
CA ASP A 118 -24.37 -2.65 -13.81
C ASP A 118 -24.43 -1.13 -14.01
N THR A 119 -23.34 -0.58 -14.53
CA THR A 119 -23.25 0.85 -14.86
C THR A 119 -24.32 1.32 -15.84
N ALA A 120 -24.97 0.40 -16.57
CA ALA A 120 -26.09 0.68 -17.46
C ALA A 120 -27.37 1.10 -16.72
N GLU A 121 -27.56 0.63 -15.48
CA GLU A 121 -28.77 0.90 -14.67
C GLU A 121 -28.63 2.14 -13.77
N LEU A 122 -27.43 2.73 -13.71
CA LEU A 122 -27.18 3.95 -12.95
C LEU A 122 -27.95 5.15 -13.52
N SER A 123 -28.42 6.03 -12.65
CA SER A 123 -28.95 7.33 -13.10
C SER A 123 -27.90 8.06 -13.94
N PRO A 124 -28.30 8.84 -14.97
CA PRO A 124 -27.36 9.52 -15.85
C PRO A 124 -26.30 10.34 -15.09
N GLU A 125 -26.68 10.99 -13.99
CA GLU A 125 -25.78 11.76 -13.12
C GLU A 125 -24.74 10.89 -12.41
N ARG A 126 -25.15 9.73 -11.85
CA ARG A 126 -24.24 8.80 -11.19
C ARG A 126 -23.28 8.18 -12.18
N ARG A 127 -23.77 7.83 -13.37
CA ARG A 127 -22.95 7.33 -14.47
C ARG A 127 -21.91 8.36 -14.92
N ALA A 128 -22.31 9.61 -15.15
CA ALA A 128 -21.41 10.69 -15.55
C ALA A 128 -20.30 10.93 -14.51
N ARG A 129 -20.64 10.93 -13.21
CA ARG A 129 -19.66 11.08 -12.13
C ARG A 129 -18.65 9.93 -12.08
N ARG A 130 -19.10 8.69 -12.32
CA ARG A 130 -18.22 7.50 -12.36
C ARG A 130 -17.24 7.59 -13.53
N ILE A 131 -17.75 7.95 -14.72
CA ILE A 131 -16.93 8.12 -15.93
C ILE A 131 -15.89 9.23 -15.76
N ALA A 132 -16.29 10.39 -15.23
CA ALA A 132 -15.37 11.50 -15.01
C ALA A 132 -14.20 11.11 -14.09
N ARG A 133 -14.49 10.42 -12.98
CA ARG A 133 -13.44 9.92 -12.07
C ARG A 133 -12.53 8.89 -12.72
N ALA A 134 -13.06 7.98 -13.54
CA ALA A 134 -12.24 7.02 -14.28
C ALA A 134 -11.31 7.74 -15.26
N GLN A 135 -11.82 8.72 -16.01
CA GLN A 135 -11.04 9.52 -16.96
C GLN A 135 -9.92 10.32 -16.30
N GLU A 136 -10.18 10.92 -15.13
CA GLU A 136 -9.16 11.63 -14.35
C GLU A 136 -8.01 10.70 -13.95
N ARG A 137 -8.34 9.50 -13.47
CA ARG A 137 -7.35 8.48 -13.08
C ARG A 137 -6.54 7.99 -14.27
N ASP A 138 -7.18 7.72 -15.40
CA ASP A 138 -6.51 7.30 -16.61
C ASP A 138 -5.60 8.40 -17.15
N GLY A 139 -6.01 9.67 -17.02
CA GLY A 139 -5.17 10.83 -17.32
C GLY A 139 -3.91 10.86 -16.44
N LEU A 140 -4.07 10.71 -15.13
CA LEU A 140 -2.95 10.69 -14.18
C LEU A 140 -2.00 9.52 -14.44
N ARG A 141 -2.53 8.30 -14.64
CA ARG A 141 -1.73 7.09 -14.95
C ARG A 141 -0.90 7.30 -16.21
N ARG A 142 -1.51 7.84 -17.27
CA ARG A 142 -0.80 8.16 -18.52
C ARG A 142 0.29 9.21 -18.32
N ALA A 143 0.00 10.28 -17.58
CA ALA A 143 1.00 11.31 -17.28
C ALA A 143 2.21 10.75 -16.51
N VAL A 144 1.99 9.85 -15.54
CA VAL A 144 3.07 9.18 -14.81
C VAL A 144 3.88 8.26 -15.73
N ALA A 145 3.22 7.50 -16.61
CA ALA A 145 3.89 6.67 -17.60
C ALA A 145 4.76 7.51 -18.55
N ASP A 146 4.21 8.59 -19.10
CA ASP A 146 4.91 9.50 -20.03
C ASP A 146 6.07 10.23 -19.34
N ALA A 147 5.94 10.60 -18.06
CA ALA A 147 7.02 11.17 -17.27
C ALA A 147 8.16 10.16 -17.06
N SER A 148 7.83 8.90 -16.79
CA SER A 148 8.81 7.81 -16.61
C SER A 148 9.57 7.54 -17.92
N ILE A 149 8.87 7.51 -19.06
CA ILE A 149 9.48 7.41 -20.39
C ILE A 149 10.42 8.59 -20.62
N SER A 150 9.98 9.82 -20.32
CA SER A 150 10.80 11.02 -20.48
C SER A 150 12.08 10.97 -19.65
N ALA A 151 12.01 10.45 -18.42
CA ALA A 151 13.18 10.27 -17.56
C ALA A 151 14.17 9.25 -18.15
N VAL A 152 13.69 8.10 -18.61
CA VAL A 152 14.51 7.07 -19.27
C VAL A 152 15.17 7.62 -20.53
N VAL A 153 14.42 8.32 -21.36
CA VAL A 153 14.92 8.95 -22.59
C VAL A 153 16.01 9.97 -22.28
N ARG A 154 15.77 10.89 -21.34
CA ARG A 154 16.79 11.87 -20.93
C ARG A 154 18.04 11.20 -20.38
N SER A 155 17.88 10.16 -19.57
CA SER A 155 19.02 9.38 -19.07
C SER A 155 19.82 8.74 -20.19
N LYS A 156 19.17 8.18 -21.22
CA LYS A 156 19.86 7.57 -22.38
C LYS A 156 20.61 8.61 -23.20
N LEU A 157 19.98 9.75 -23.49
CA LEU A 157 20.63 10.84 -24.22
C LEU A 157 21.83 11.40 -23.44
N HIS A 158 21.71 11.52 -22.11
CA HIS A 158 22.78 11.99 -21.25
C HIS A 158 23.93 10.99 -21.07
N ALA A 159 23.64 9.68 -21.15
CA ALA A 159 24.66 8.64 -21.05
C ALA A 159 25.53 8.52 -22.32
N ASN A 160 25.04 9.00 -23.48
CA ASN A 160 25.77 8.90 -24.75
C ASN A 160 26.62 10.16 -24.98
N GLN A 161 27.92 9.95 -25.25
CA GLN A 161 28.91 11.03 -25.38
C GLN A 161 28.61 12.03 -26.50
N ASN A 162 27.91 11.59 -27.56
CA ASN A 162 27.59 12.42 -28.72
C ASN A 162 26.26 13.18 -28.55
N THR A 163 25.44 12.84 -27.55
CA THR A 163 24.13 13.49 -27.32
C THR A 163 23.98 14.18 -25.97
N ARG A 164 24.88 13.94 -25.03
CA ARG A 164 24.75 14.39 -23.63
C ARG A 164 24.72 15.90 -23.43
N ASP A 165 25.41 16.64 -24.29
CA ASP A 165 25.56 18.09 -24.22
C ASP A 165 24.73 18.81 -25.30
N LEU A 166 23.95 18.04 -26.08
CA LEU A 166 23.08 18.62 -27.09
C LEU A 166 21.86 19.27 -26.42
N PRO A 167 21.43 20.46 -26.88
CA PRO A 167 20.28 21.16 -26.33
C PRO A 167 18.97 20.54 -26.85
N ILE A 168 18.72 19.28 -26.49
CA ILE A 168 17.55 18.51 -26.90
C ILE A 168 16.50 18.56 -25.80
N ALA A 169 15.37 19.20 -26.10
CA ALA A 169 14.16 19.11 -25.30
C ALA A 169 13.38 17.84 -25.65
N VAL A 170 12.93 17.16 -24.61
CA VAL A 170 12.17 15.90 -24.69
C VAL A 170 10.79 16.14 -24.09
N ALA A 171 9.75 15.88 -24.86
CA ALA A 171 8.37 15.83 -24.39
C ALA A 171 7.76 14.46 -24.75
N THR A 172 6.96 13.88 -23.87
CA THR A 172 6.29 12.60 -24.12
C THR A 172 4.81 12.77 -23.89
N GLN A 173 4.00 12.23 -24.80
CA GLN A 173 2.54 12.19 -24.68
C GLN A 173 2.00 10.91 -25.29
N ASP A 174 1.19 10.18 -24.52
CA ASP A 174 0.60 8.90 -24.93
C ASP A 174 1.65 7.95 -25.55
N HIS A 175 2.82 7.85 -24.90
CA HIS A 175 3.98 7.04 -25.32
C HIS A 175 4.68 7.49 -26.62
N VAL A 176 4.32 8.66 -27.17
CA VAL A 176 5.00 9.27 -28.32
C VAL A 176 5.98 10.32 -27.83
N VAL A 177 7.27 10.13 -28.14
CA VAL A 177 8.33 11.05 -27.74
C VAL A 177 8.56 12.07 -28.83
N THR A 178 8.54 13.35 -28.49
CA THR A 178 8.89 14.45 -29.39
C THR A 178 10.24 15.03 -28.97
N LEU A 179 11.17 15.08 -29.94
CA LEU A 179 12.48 15.71 -29.77
C LEU A 179 12.47 17.07 -30.45
N THR A 180 12.80 18.13 -29.72
CA THR A 180 12.96 19.49 -30.24
C THR A 180 14.28 20.08 -29.77
N GLY A 181 14.79 21.06 -30.51
CA GLY A 181 16.09 21.66 -30.24
C GLY A 181 16.91 21.84 -31.51
N GLU A 182 18.10 22.38 -31.33
CA GLU A 182 19.04 22.66 -32.41
C GLU A 182 20.28 21.77 -32.26
N VAL A 183 20.68 21.09 -33.32
CA VAL A 183 21.87 20.22 -33.38
C VAL A 183 22.82 20.70 -34.47
N ALA A 184 24.11 20.35 -34.38
CA ALA A 184 25.11 20.85 -35.32
C ALA A 184 25.13 20.08 -36.64
N SER A 185 24.62 18.83 -36.65
CA SER A 185 24.76 17.93 -37.79
C SER A 185 23.55 16.99 -37.99
N ALA A 186 23.46 16.37 -39.17
CA ALA A 186 22.42 15.40 -39.47
C ALA A 186 22.64 14.09 -38.69
N GLU A 187 23.89 13.75 -38.44
CA GLU A 187 24.32 12.57 -37.71
C GLU A 187 23.90 12.64 -36.24
N GLU A 188 24.04 13.80 -35.59
CA GLU A 188 23.55 14.04 -34.23
C GLU A 188 22.03 13.87 -34.14
N ARG A 189 21.30 14.39 -35.13
CA ARG A 189 19.84 14.26 -35.24
C ARG A 189 19.41 12.80 -35.34
N GLU A 190 20.07 12.03 -36.22
CA GLU A 190 19.74 10.62 -36.45
C GLU A 190 20.12 9.74 -35.26
N LEU A 191 21.27 9.99 -34.64
CA LEU A 191 21.69 9.28 -33.44
C LEU A 191 20.73 9.51 -32.28
N ALA A 192 20.29 10.75 -32.06
CA ALA A 192 19.30 11.07 -31.04
C ALA A 192 18.01 10.28 -31.26
N GLU A 193 17.50 10.22 -32.49
CA GLU A 193 16.31 9.43 -32.81
C GLU A 193 16.51 7.94 -32.56
N LEU A 194 17.64 7.38 -32.99
CA LEU A 194 17.97 5.97 -32.80
C LEU A 194 17.99 5.58 -31.32
N LEU A 195 18.61 6.41 -30.46
CA LEU A 195 18.69 6.16 -29.02
C LEU A 195 17.30 6.15 -28.37
N VAL A 196 16.43 7.07 -28.79
CA VAL A 196 15.09 7.23 -28.25
C VAL A 196 14.14 6.15 -28.75
N ARG A 197 14.21 5.78 -30.03
CA ARG A 197 13.41 4.71 -30.62
C ARG A 197 13.65 3.36 -29.93
N ASN A 198 14.86 3.14 -29.41
CA ASN A 198 15.23 1.95 -28.65
C ASN A 198 15.02 2.10 -27.14
N ALA A 199 14.34 3.14 -26.66
CA ALA A 199 13.97 3.30 -25.25
C ALA A 199 12.73 2.47 -24.89
N GLN A 200 12.66 2.01 -23.64
CA GLN A 200 11.57 1.19 -23.15
C GLN A 200 10.25 1.98 -23.19
N ASN A 201 9.16 1.31 -23.58
CA ASN A 201 7.80 1.86 -23.63
C ASN A 201 7.62 3.06 -24.57
N VAL A 202 8.59 3.35 -25.44
CA VAL A 202 8.42 4.30 -26.54
C VAL A 202 7.66 3.63 -27.67
N ARG A 203 6.50 4.20 -28.04
CA ARG A 203 5.70 3.72 -29.16
C ARG A 203 6.16 4.32 -30.49
N ASP A 204 6.43 5.63 -30.47
CA ASP A 204 6.84 6.37 -31.66
C ASP A 204 7.73 7.57 -31.29
N VAL A 205 8.50 8.06 -32.25
CA VAL A 205 9.42 9.19 -32.10
C VAL A 205 9.15 10.23 -33.17
N ARG A 206 8.76 11.43 -32.73
CA ARG A 206 8.63 12.63 -33.55
C ARG A 206 9.90 13.46 -33.44
N ASN A 207 10.84 13.20 -34.34
CA ASN A 207 12.08 13.98 -34.42
C ASN A 207 11.83 15.32 -35.12
N ARG A 208 11.89 16.41 -34.36
CA ARG A 208 11.75 17.79 -34.84
C ARG A 208 13.00 18.62 -34.54
N LEU A 209 14.16 17.97 -34.47
CA LEU A 209 15.45 18.64 -34.31
C LEU A 209 15.80 19.38 -35.61
N THR A 210 16.22 20.63 -35.46
CA THR A 210 16.71 21.46 -36.56
C THR A 210 18.23 21.45 -36.58
N ILE A 211 18.82 21.38 -37.77
CA ILE A 211 20.27 21.48 -37.91
C ILE A 211 20.64 22.96 -37.98
N ARG A 212 21.64 23.38 -37.20
CA ARG A 212 22.25 24.70 -37.32
C ARG A 212 22.88 24.79 -38.69
N THR A 213 22.18 25.36 -39.65
CA THR A 213 22.81 25.77 -40.89
C THR A 213 23.73 26.94 -40.54
N ALA A 214 25.04 26.71 -40.59
CA ALA A 214 25.95 27.83 -40.76
C ALA A 214 25.46 28.56 -42.01
N SER A 215 24.99 29.80 -41.81
CA SER A 215 24.52 30.66 -42.89
C SER A 215 25.46 30.50 -44.08
N ALA A 216 24.90 30.12 -45.23
CA ALA A 216 25.54 30.31 -46.51
C ALA A 216 25.73 31.82 -46.71
N ALA A 217 26.78 32.35 -46.10
CA ALA A 217 27.37 33.63 -46.43
C ALA A 217 28.47 33.33 -47.45
N GLN A 218 28.07 33.29 -48.72
CA GLN A 218 28.89 33.56 -49.91
C GLN A 218 27.96 33.92 -51.06
#